data_AF-A0A959Y3Z5-F1
#
_entry.id   AF-A0A959Y3Z5-F1
#
_cell.length_a   1.000
_cell.length_b   1.000
_cell.length_c   1.000
_cell.angle_alpha   90.00
_cell.angle_beta   90.00
_cell.angle_gamma   90.00
#
_symmetry.space_group_name_H-M   'P 1'
#
loop_
_entity.id
_entity.type
_entity.pdbx_description
1 polymer ?
#
loop_
_entity_poly.entity_id
_entity_poly.type
_entity_poly.pdbx_seq_one_letter_code
_entity_poly.pdbx_strand_id
1 'polypeptide(L)'
;MNRILATLLLLIALVLHGQAQDGADRSLFLRAQRVMLFEEGPEQVLYWEFPDSTGLRATAPEHIRAVIDYQDSLRWALGEVTFMAAVDLQAKQDQDSALAVETMDGDAYNAMLVHTGRAGRVRPMNALEGEVLNYQASRYPLFSHPTEFHGFVTQHTSGRIRFFFAASDTEWPPHPTLILQRLEKDLLQGWTLIGHLHNHFNQRHDHYVGTLAPSLADAQYYGMLVERFGLHKAYITNGLHTVELDADELGAFAAHGDDE
;
A
#
# COMPACT_ATOMS: atom_id res chain seq x y z
N MET A 1 -50.45 6.11 27.57
CA MET A 1 -49.35 7.07 27.78
C MET A 1 -47.95 6.47 27.60
N ASN A 2 -47.72 5.19 27.95
CA ASN A 2 -46.36 4.61 27.92
C ASN A 2 -45.77 4.29 26.53
N ARG A 3 -46.58 4.10 25.48
CA ARG A 3 -46.05 3.76 24.14
C ARG A 3 -45.42 4.95 23.41
N ILE A 4 -46.01 6.14 23.54
CA ILE A 4 -45.51 7.36 22.88
C ILE A 4 -44.16 7.78 23.50
N LEU A 5 -44.01 7.66 24.81
CA LEU A 5 -42.73 7.95 25.49
C LEU A 5 -41.61 6.99 25.07
N ALA A 6 -41.92 5.70 24.90
CA ALA A 6 -40.95 4.70 24.47
C ALA A 6 -40.48 4.92 23.03
N THR A 7 -41.39 5.27 22.11
CA THR A 7 -41.02 5.58 20.71
C THR A 7 -40.21 6.87 20.61
N LEU A 8 -40.52 7.88 21.42
CA LEU A 8 -39.76 9.14 21.45
C LEU A 8 -38.35 8.94 22.02
N LEU A 9 -38.19 8.11 23.07
CA LEU A 9 -36.88 7.76 23.61
C LEU A 9 -36.05 6.93 22.63
N LEU A 10 -36.66 6.03 21.84
CA LEU A 10 -35.96 5.26 20.82
C LEU A 10 -35.49 6.16 19.65
N LEU A 11 -36.31 7.13 19.24
CA LEU A 11 -35.95 8.12 18.21
C LEU A 11 -34.85 9.07 18.70
N ILE A 12 -34.92 9.53 19.95
CA ILE A 12 -33.85 10.35 20.55
C ILE A 12 -32.57 9.52 20.70
N ALA A 13 -32.64 8.25 21.09
CA ALA A 13 -31.47 7.37 21.15
C ALA A 13 -30.86 7.11 19.77
N LEU A 14 -31.67 6.95 18.71
CA LEU A 14 -31.21 6.80 17.32
C LEU A 14 -30.61 8.10 16.76
N VAL A 15 -31.19 9.26 17.08
CA VAL A 15 -30.65 10.57 16.67
C VAL A 15 -29.36 10.89 17.45
N LEU A 16 -29.28 10.54 18.74
CA LEU A 16 -28.06 10.70 19.54
C LEU A 16 -26.98 9.68 19.19
N HIS A 17 -27.32 8.44 18.77
CA HIS A 17 -26.36 7.51 18.18
C HIS A 17 -25.88 7.97 16.80
N GLY A 18 -26.76 8.58 15.99
CA GLY A 18 -26.39 9.15 14.70
C GLY A 18 -25.55 10.43 14.79
N GLN A 19 -25.49 11.08 15.95
CA GLN A 19 -24.72 12.31 16.20
C GLN A 19 -23.43 12.07 17.01
N ALA A 20 -23.20 10.84 17.51
CA ALA A 20 -22.02 10.48 18.31
C ALA A 20 -20.90 9.78 17.51
N GLN A 21 -21.00 9.71 16.18
CA GLN A 21 -19.91 9.26 15.29
C GLN A 21 -19.31 10.38 14.43
N ASP A 22 -19.55 11.65 14.75
CA ASP A 22 -18.85 12.79 14.14
C ASP A 22 -17.50 13.11 14.83
N GLY A 23 -16.90 12.08 15.43
CA GLY A 23 -15.60 12.13 16.08
C GLY A 23 -14.45 11.94 15.10
N ALA A 24 -14.16 12.98 14.31
CA ALA A 24 -12.81 13.33 13.85
C ALA A 24 -11.92 12.26 13.17
N ASP A 25 -12.48 11.21 12.59
CA ASP A 25 -11.77 10.28 11.70
C ASP A 25 -11.78 10.82 10.26
N ARG A 26 -11.07 11.93 10.04
CA ARG A 26 -10.87 12.47 8.70
C ARG A 26 -9.41 12.39 8.36
N SER A 27 -9.07 11.28 7.71
CA SER A 27 -7.88 11.05 6.87
C SER A 27 -7.15 12.34 6.50
N LEU A 28 -5.85 12.38 6.79
CA LEU A 28 -4.94 13.45 6.38
C LEU A 28 -4.97 13.65 4.85
N PHE A 29 -5.13 12.56 4.11
CA PHE A 29 -5.18 12.53 2.65
C PHE A 29 -6.46 13.13 2.08
N LEU A 30 -7.61 12.88 2.71
CA LEU A 30 -8.91 13.39 2.25
C LEU A 30 -9.07 14.91 2.41
N ARG A 31 -8.18 15.59 3.15
CA ARG A 31 -8.21 17.06 3.30
C ARG A 31 -7.35 17.78 2.26
N ALA A 32 -6.36 17.10 1.68
CA ALA A 32 -5.51 17.70 0.66
C ALA A 32 -6.27 17.78 -0.67
N GLN A 33 -6.12 18.89 -1.39
CA GLN A 33 -6.70 19.01 -2.72
C GLN A 33 -5.99 18.02 -3.65
N ARG A 34 -6.73 17.06 -4.19
CA ARG A 34 -6.26 16.18 -5.25
C ARG A 34 -6.21 16.92 -6.58
N VAL A 35 -5.17 16.66 -7.36
CA VAL A 35 -5.03 17.14 -8.73
C VAL A 35 -5.10 15.95 -9.67
N MET A 36 -6.18 15.89 -10.46
CA MET A 36 -6.35 14.85 -11.47
C MET A 36 -5.46 15.15 -12.68
N LEU A 37 -4.64 14.19 -13.09
CA LEU A 37 -3.83 14.26 -14.30
C LEU A 37 -4.53 13.55 -15.47
N PHE A 38 -5.23 12.46 -15.19
CA PHE A 38 -5.94 11.65 -16.17
C PHE A 38 -7.04 10.82 -15.50
N GLU A 39 -8.17 10.67 -16.18
CA GLU A 39 -9.27 9.80 -15.77
C GLU A 39 -9.99 9.28 -17.02
N GLU A 40 -9.94 7.97 -17.25
CA GLU A 40 -10.67 7.30 -18.33
C GLU A 40 -11.23 5.97 -17.82
N GLY A 41 -12.55 5.92 -17.68
CA GLY A 41 -13.22 4.75 -17.10
C GLY A 41 -12.70 4.44 -15.68
N PRO A 42 -12.18 3.23 -15.42
CA PRO A 42 -11.66 2.85 -14.12
C PRO A 42 -10.24 3.35 -13.84
N GLU A 43 -9.50 3.77 -14.87
CA GLU A 43 -8.12 4.23 -14.72
C GLU A 43 -8.07 5.68 -14.22
N GLN A 44 -7.30 5.91 -13.15
CA GLN A 44 -7.05 7.23 -12.60
C GLN A 44 -5.55 7.45 -12.41
N VAL A 45 -5.08 8.63 -12.84
CA VAL A 45 -3.76 9.15 -12.50
C VAL A 45 -3.92 10.53 -11.87
N LEU A 46 -3.46 10.70 -10.65
CA LEU A 46 -3.61 11.93 -9.88
C LEU A 46 -2.44 12.13 -8.92
N TYR A 47 -2.42 13.27 -8.23
CA TYR A 47 -1.53 13.45 -7.09
C TYR A 47 -2.17 14.30 -5.99
N TRP A 48 -1.62 14.17 -4.79
CA TRP A 48 -1.84 15.07 -3.66
C TRP A 48 -0.55 15.79 -3.31
N GLU A 49 -0.69 17.01 -2.79
CA GLU A 49 0.42 17.78 -2.21
C GLU A 49 0.09 18.19 -0.79
N PHE A 50 1.07 18.06 0.10
CA PHE A 50 0.95 18.44 1.50
C PHE A 50 2.33 18.74 2.11
N PRO A 51 2.38 19.45 3.27
CA PRO A 51 3.63 19.63 4.00
C PRO A 51 4.23 18.28 4.44
N ASP A 52 5.56 18.17 4.42
CA ASP A 52 6.23 17.02 5.02
C ASP A 52 5.99 17.04 6.54
N SER A 53 5.25 16.05 7.02
CA SER A 53 4.89 15.91 8.42
C SER A 53 5.22 14.50 8.90
N THR A 54 5.68 14.40 10.14
CA THR A 54 6.05 13.12 10.75
C THR A 54 4.86 12.15 10.85
N GLY A 55 3.63 12.66 10.90
CA GLY A 55 2.41 11.87 11.02
C GLY A 55 2.19 10.89 9.86
N LEU A 56 2.68 11.19 8.66
CA LEU A 56 2.54 10.31 7.49
C LEU A 56 3.42 9.05 7.60
N ARG A 57 4.51 9.12 8.37
CA ARG A 57 5.45 8.03 8.59
C ARG A 57 5.18 7.29 9.89
N ALA A 58 4.23 7.76 10.70
CA ALA A 58 3.79 7.05 11.90
C ALA A 58 3.09 5.74 11.49
N THR A 59 3.09 4.76 12.38
CA THR A 59 2.30 3.52 12.19
C THR A 59 0.86 3.87 11.82
N ALA A 60 0.30 3.12 10.85
CA ALA A 60 -1.06 3.32 10.40
C ALA A 60 -2.00 3.28 11.61
N PRO A 61 -2.91 4.26 11.74
CA PRO A 61 -3.90 4.20 12.79
C PRO A 61 -4.78 2.96 12.64
N GLU A 62 -5.12 2.33 13.76
CA GLU A 62 -6.00 1.15 13.79
C GLU A 62 -7.44 1.42 13.28
N HIS A 63 -7.77 2.67 12.96
CA HIS A 63 -9.12 3.10 12.58
C HIS A 63 -9.34 3.28 11.08
N ILE A 64 -8.36 3.02 10.21
CA ILE A 64 -8.56 3.16 8.76
C ILE A 64 -9.61 2.15 8.28
N ARG A 65 -10.83 2.65 8.01
CA ARG A 65 -12.03 1.81 7.87
C ARG A 65 -11.91 0.74 6.79
N ALA A 66 -11.48 1.08 5.58
CA ALA A 66 -11.42 0.10 4.50
C ALA A 66 -10.33 -0.96 4.72
N VAL A 67 -9.27 -0.63 5.47
CA VAL A 67 -8.24 -1.59 5.89
C VAL A 67 -8.83 -2.56 6.92
N ILE A 68 -9.60 -2.07 7.89
CA ILE A 68 -10.33 -2.93 8.85
C ILE A 68 -11.30 -3.86 8.11
N ASP A 69 -12.10 -3.32 7.20
CA ASP A 69 -13.08 -4.12 6.44
C ASP A 69 -12.38 -5.20 5.59
N TYR A 70 -11.19 -4.91 5.05
CA TYR A 70 -10.36 -5.90 4.36
C TYR A 70 -9.87 -7.01 5.31
N GLN A 71 -9.31 -6.64 6.47
CA GLN A 71 -8.84 -7.59 7.48
C GLN A 71 -9.96 -8.49 8.00
N ASP A 72 -11.14 -7.92 8.27
CA ASP A 72 -12.29 -8.68 8.74
C ASP A 72 -12.79 -9.66 7.67
N SER A 73 -12.74 -9.26 6.40
CA SER A 73 -13.07 -10.15 5.28
C SER A 73 -12.08 -11.32 5.17
N LEU A 74 -10.79 -11.06 5.36
CA LEU A 74 -9.76 -12.10 5.41
C LEU A 74 -9.97 -13.06 6.58
N ARG A 75 -10.18 -12.53 7.80
CA ARG A 75 -10.48 -13.32 9.01
C ARG A 75 -11.69 -14.21 8.79
N TRP A 76 -12.76 -13.67 8.21
CA TRP A 76 -13.98 -14.43 7.93
C TRP A 76 -13.74 -15.56 6.93
N ALA A 77 -12.96 -15.30 5.87
CA ALA A 77 -12.72 -16.28 4.81
C ALA A 77 -11.74 -17.40 5.20
N LEU A 78 -10.70 -17.06 5.96
CA LEU A 78 -9.62 -17.99 6.36
C LEU A 78 -9.91 -18.70 7.70
N GLY A 79 -10.73 -18.07 8.54
CA GLY A 79 -10.80 -18.39 9.97
C GLY A 79 -9.61 -17.79 10.74
N GLU A 80 -9.84 -17.50 12.02
CA GLU A 80 -8.90 -16.75 12.87
C GLU A 80 -7.49 -17.36 12.90
N VAL A 81 -7.38 -18.67 13.09
CA VAL A 81 -6.08 -19.36 13.21
C VAL A 81 -5.27 -19.24 11.92
N THR A 82 -5.89 -19.50 10.77
CA THR A 82 -5.22 -19.43 9.47
C THR A 82 -4.88 -18.00 9.10
N PHE A 83 -5.77 -17.04 9.39
CA PHE A 83 -5.51 -15.62 9.20
C PHE A 83 -4.28 -15.18 9.99
N MET A 84 -4.24 -15.44 11.29
CA MET A 84 -3.11 -15.06 12.13
C MET A 84 -1.81 -15.73 11.68
N ALA A 85 -1.85 -17.02 11.31
CA ALA A 85 -0.67 -17.70 10.76
C ALA A 85 -0.16 -17.07 9.46
N ALA A 86 -1.07 -16.65 8.55
CA ALA A 86 -0.68 -15.97 7.31
C ALA A 86 -0.11 -14.58 7.56
N VAL A 87 -0.71 -13.81 8.48
CA VAL A 87 -0.20 -12.50 8.91
C VAL A 87 1.19 -12.64 9.52
N ASP A 88 1.38 -13.59 10.43
CA ASP A 88 2.66 -13.85 11.09
C ASP A 88 3.72 -14.31 10.10
N LEU A 89 3.37 -15.18 9.14
CA LEU A 89 4.28 -15.64 8.10
C LEU A 89 4.83 -14.47 7.28
N GLN A 90 3.96 -13.55 6.86
CA GLN A 90 4.37 -12.39 6.06
C GLN A 90 5.14 -11.36 6.89
N ALA A 91 4.85 -11.22 8.18
CA ALA A 91 5.55 -10.31 9.08
C ALA A 91 6.97 -10.79 9.46
N LYS A 92 7.22 -12.11 9.40
CA LYS A 92 8.44 -12.71 9.93
C LYS A 92 9.61 -12.57 8.96
N GLN A 93 10.74 -12.10 9.50
CA GLN A 93 12.06 -12.19 8.89
C GLN A 93 12.93 -13.08 9.78
N ASP A 94 13.22 -14.31 9.33
CA ASP A 94 13.93 -15.33 10.10
C ASP A 94 15.16 -15.81 9.33
N GLN A 95 16.34 -15.46 9.84
CA GLN A 95 17.63 -15.80 9.22
C GLN A 95 17.89 -17.31 9.18
N ASP A 96 17.28 -18.07 10.10
CA ASP A 96 17.44 -19.52 10.22
C ASP A 96 16.31 -20.30 9.50
N SER A 97 15.42 -19.58 8.80
CA SER A 97 14.29 -20.15 8.09
C SER A 97 14.74 -21.12 6.99
N ALA A 98 14.06 -22.27 6.94
CA ALA A 98 14.21 -23.29 5.90
C ALA A 98 13.80 -22.81 4.48
N LEU A 99 13.39 -21.53 4.32
CA LEU A 99 13.21 -20.88 3.02
C LEU A 99 14.53 -20.54 2.31
N ALA A 100 15.69 -20.89 2.88
CA ALA A 100 16.96 -21.02 2.13
C ALA A 100 16.88 -22.18 1.10
N VAL A 101 15.80 -22.22 0.34
CA VAL A 101 15.61 -23.10 -0.79
C VAL A 101 16.46 -22.51 -1.91
N GLU A 102 17.42 -23.29 -2.40
CA GLU A 102 18.00 -23.06 -3.73
C GLU A 102 16.84 -23.22 -4.73
N THR A 103 16.23 -22.10 -5.09
CA THR A 103 15.17 -22.02 -6.10
C THR A 103 15.74 -21.36 -7.34
N MET A 104 15.39 -21.89 -8.52
CA MET A 104 15.67 -21.26 -9.81
C MET A 104 14.55 -20.28 -10.21
N ASP A 105 13.48 -20.21 -9.43
CA ASP A 105 12.39 -19.23 -9.61
C ASP A 105 12.76 -17.89 -8.95
N GLY A 106 12.84 -16.84 -9.76
CA GLY A 106 13.30 -15.52 -9.33
C GLY A 106 12.37 -14.81 -8.35
N ASP A 107 11.05 -14.99 -8.47
CA ASP A 107 10.08 -14.42 -7.52
C ASP A 107 10.22 -15.09 -6.15
N ALA A 108 10.38 -16.41 -6.12
CA ALA A 108 10.65 -17.16 -4.90
C ALA A 108 12.01 -16.79 -4.28
N TYR A 109 13.03 -16.55 -5.09
CA TYR A 109 14.33 -16.06 -4.63
C TYR A 109 14.20 -14.66 -3.99
N ASN A 110 13.46 -13.75 -4.61
CA ASN A 110 13.22 -12.41 -4.07
C ASN A 110 12.45 -12.48 -2.74
N ALA A 111 11.44 -13.34 -2.65
CA ALA A 111 10.71 -13.60 -1.41
C ALA A 111 11.61 -14.15 -0.31
N MET A 112 12.50 -15.10 -0.63
CA MET A 112 13.50 -15.60 0.31
C MET A 112 14.37 -14.46 0.85
N LEU A 113 14.89 -13.57 0.00
CA LEU A 113 15.76 -12.48 0.45
C LEU A 113 15.08 -11.61 1.52
N VAL A 114 13.80 -11.28 1.32
CA VAL A 114 13.04 -10.50 2.31
C VAL A 114 12.77 -11.31 3.57
N HIS A 115 12.21 -12.51 3.46
CA HIS A 115 11.77 -13.31 4.62
C HIS A 115 12.93 -13.93 5.41
N THR A 116 14.16 -13.91 4.89
CA THR A 116 15.38 -14.23 5.64
C THR A 116 16.07 -12.99 6.22
N GLY A 117 15.54 -11.79 5.95
CA GLY A 117 16.14 -10.52 6.39
C GLY A 117 17.49 -10.22 5.73
N ARG A 118 17.76 -10.80 4.55
CA ARG A 118 18.97 -10.54 3.76
C ARG A 118 18.88 -9.25 2.94
N ALA A 119 17.66 -8.83 2.60
CA ALA A 119 17.38 -7.54 1.97
C ALA A 119 16.04 -7.01 2.49
N GLY A 120 15.98 -5.71 2.76
CA GLY A 120 14.76 -5.05 3.16
C GLY A 120 14.33 -5.29 4.60
N ARG A 121 13.38 -4.48 5.04
CA ARG A 121 12.82 -4.51 6.39
C ARG A 121 11.30 -4.61 6.34
N VAL A 122 10.75 -5.68 6.90
CA VAL A 122 9.31 -5.82 7.09
C VAL A 122 8.88 -5.08 8.34
N ARG A 123 7.82 -4.29 8.24
CA ARG A 123 7.23 -3.55 9.34
C ARG A 123 5.71 -3.42 9.19
N PRO A 124 4.98 -3.05 10.25
CA PRO A 124 3.59 -2.62 10.09
C PRO A 124 3.45 -1.48 9.08
N MET A 125 2.32 -1.46 8.39
CA MET A 125 1.96 -0.40 7.47
C MET A 125 1.96 0.97 8.17
N ASN A 126 2.39 2.03 7.49
CA ASN A 126 2.35 3.41 8.02
C ASN A 126 1.06 4.14 7.60
N ALA A 127 0.85 5.33 8.16
CA ALA A 127 -0.36 6.13 7.90
C ALA A 127 -0.52 6.48 6.41
N LEU A 128 0.55 6.88 5.71
CA LEU A 128 0.48 7.17 4.28
C LEU A 128 0.00 5.96 3.47
N GLU A 129 0.61 4.80 3.71
CA GLU A 129 0.28 3.55 3.04
C GLU A 129 -1.18 3.14 3.29
N GLY A 130 -1.62 3.21 4.55
CA GLY A 130 -2.99 2.89 4.92
C GLY A 130 -4.01 3.83 4.29
N GLU A 131 -3.70 5.12 4.19
CA GLU A 131 -4.60 6.11 3.59
C GLU A 131 -4.74 5.95 2.07
N VAL A 132 -3.64 5.64 1.39
CA VAL A 132 -3.66 5.36 -0.05
C VAL A 132 -4.42 4.05 -0.32
N LEU A 133 -4.18 3.03 0.51
CA LEU A 133 -4.92 1.78 0.41
C LEU A 133 -6.40 1.98 0.69
N ASN A 134 -6.76 2.82 1.67
CA ASN A 134 -8.14 3.19 1.97
C ASN A 134 -8.81 3.89 0.78
N TYR A 135 -8.09 4.78 0.09
CA TYR A 135 -8.58 5.40 -1.14
C TYR A 135 -8.88 4.35 -2.20
N GLN A 136 -7.94 3.45 -2.51
CA GLN A 136 -8.16 2.41 -3.51
C GLN A 136 -9.29 1.45 -3.10
N ALA A 137 -9.31 1.00 -1.85
CA ALA A 137 -10.33 0.10 -1.31
C ALA A 137 -11.74 0.73 -1.31
N SER A 138 -11.85 2.05 -1.18
CA SER A 138 -13.12 2.77 -1.32
C SER A 138 -13.66 2.79 -2.76
N ARG A 139 -12.79 2.60 -3.76
CA ARG A 139 -13.15 2.47 -5.18
C ARG A 139 -13.48 1.02 -5.52
N TYR A 140 -12.63 0.10 -5.05
CA TYR A 140 -12.72 -1.33 -5.32
C TYR A 140 -12.40 -2.12 -4.04
N PRO A 141 -13.37 -2.80 -3.41
CA PRO A 141 -13.13 -3.52 -2.17
C PRO A 141 -12.11 -4.65 -2.38
N LEU A 142 -10.92 -4.49 -1.78
CA LEU A 142 -9.73 -5.32 -2.05
C LEU A 142 -9.96 -6.84 -1.92
N PHE A 143 -10.83 -7.26 -1.00
CA PHE A 143 -11.11 -8.68 -0.80
C PHE A 143 -11.90 -9.30 -1.97
N SER A 144 -12.90 -8.59 -2.49
CA SER A 144 -13.79 -9.09 -3.54
C SER A 144 -13.36 -8.69 -4.95
N HIS A 145 -12.58 -7.62 -5.07
CA HIS A 145 -12.13 -7.04 -6.32
C HIS A 145 -10.68 -6.57 -6.12
N PRO A 146 -9.72 -7.51 -6.10
CA PRO A 146 -8.35 -7.17 -5.79
C PRO A 146 -7.72 -6.36 -6.93
N THR A 147 -7.04 -5.28 -6.57
CA THR A 147 -6.44 -4.33 -7.51
C THR A 147 -5.12 -3.84 -6.98
N GLU A 148 -4.20 -3.52 -7.87
CA GLU A 148 -2.93 -2.90 -7.53
C GLU A 148 -2.87 -1.43 -7.94
N PHE A 149 -1.99 -0.69 -7.27
CA PHE A 149 -1.68 0.70 -7.60
C PHE A 149 -0.17 0.95 -7.64
N HIS A 150 0.23 2.02 -8.32
CA HIS A 150 1.53 2.64 -8.15
C HIS A 150 1.40 3.98 -7.44
N GLY A 151 2.27 4.18 -6.47
CA GLY A 151 2.43 5.40 -5.69
C GLY A 151 3.85 5.93 -5.85
N PHE A 152 4.02 7.22 -6.11
CA PHE A 152 5.34 7.86 -6.15
C PHE A 152 5.39 8.99 -5.15
N VAL A 153 6.36 8.94 -4.24
CA VAL A 153 6.55 9.95 -3.19
C VAL A 153 7.72 10.83 -3.60
N THR A 154 7.44 12.10 -3.88
CA THR A 154 8.48 13.09 -4.11
C THR A 154 8.53 14.13 -2.99
N GLN A 155 9.73 14.62 -2.72
CA GLN A 155 9.99 15.68 -1.75
C GLN A 155 10.60 16.87 -2.45
N HIS A 156 10.03 18.05 -2.23
CA HIS A 156 10.58 19.31 -2.70
C HIS A 156 11.51 19.90 -1.64
N THR A 157 12.56 20.60 -2.08
CA THR A 157 13.48 21.36 -1.20
C THR A 157 12.80 22.35 -0.25
N SER A 158 11.57 22.77 -0.55
CA SER A 158 10.75 23.62 0.33
C SER A 158 10.03 22.88 1.47
N GLY A 159 10.27 21.57 1.66
CA GLY A 159 9.61 20.75 2.68
C GLY A 159 8.17 20.34 2.32
N ARG A 160 7.85 20.23 1.02
CA ARG A 160 6.56 19.70 0.54
C ARG A 160 6.72 18.28 0.05
N ILE A 161 5.71 17.46 0.28
CA ILE A 161 5.58 16.12 -0.29
C ILE A 161 4.52 16.14 -1.37
N ARG A 162 4.78 15.41 -2.45
CA ARG A 162 3.78 15.09 -3.47
C ARG A 162 3.68 13.58 -3.58
N PHE A 163 2.47 13.06 -3.49
CA PHE A 163 2.18 11.64 -3.69
C PHE A 163 1.41 11.49 -5.00
N PHE A 164 2.05 10.93 -6.01
CA PHE A 164 1.37 10.51 -7.24
C PHE A 164 0.74 9.15 -7.06
N PHE A 165 -0.39 8.92 -7.72
CA PHE A 165 -1.14 7.69 -7.66
C PHE A 165 -1.64 7.32 -9.04
N ALA A 166 -1.45 6.06 -9.43
CA ALA A 166 -1.98 5.46 -10.65
C ALA A 166 -2.60 4.11 -10.31
N ALA A 167 -3.89 3.93 -10.61
CA ALA A 167 -4.62 2.68 -10.36
C ALA A 167 -5.82 2.54 -11.30
N SER A 168 -6.27 1.31 -11.50
CA SER A 168 -7.44 0.92 -12.29
C SER A 168 -8.33 -0.03 -11.47
N ASP A 169 -9.29 -0.69 -12.14
CA ASP A 169 -10.07 -1.82 -11.63
C ASP A 169 -9.48 -3.18 -12.03
N THR A 170 -8.24 -3.21 -12.51
CA THR A 170 -7.56 -4.45 -12.90
C THR A 170 -6.62 -4.93 -11.80
N GLU A 171 -6.30 -6.22 -11.85
CA GLU A 171 -5.35 -6.84 -10.92
C GLU A 171 -3.99 -6.15 -10.97
N TRP A 172 -3.51 -5.79 -12.15
CA TRP A 172 -2.24 -5.09 -12.35
C TRP A 172 -2.42 -3.57 -12.38
N PRO A 173 -1.44 -2.79 -11.88
CA PRO A 173 -1.52 -1.35 -11.93
C PRO A 173 -1.33 -0.85 -13.38
N PRO A 174 -1.95 0.27 -13.76
CA PRO A 174 -1.76 0.85 -15.09
C PRO A 174 -0.33 1.36 -15.25
N HIS A 175 0.17 1.38 -16.49
CA HIS A 175 1.49 1.92 -16.79
C HIS A 175 1.57 3.40 -16.39
N PRO A 176 2.49 3.79 -15.48
CA PRO A 176 2.50 5.13 -14.89
C PRO A 176 3.16 6.18 -15.79
N THR A 177 3.01 6.09 -17.12
CA THR A 177 3.69 6.93 -18.13
C THR A 177 3.52 8.42 -17.86
N LEU A 178 2.31 8.87 -17.53
CA LEU A 178 2.03 10.27 -17.23
C LEU A 178 2.72 10.74 -15.94
N ILE A 179 2.83 9.87 -14.94
CA ILE A 179 3.57 10.17 -13.71
C ILE A 179 5.07 10.30 -14.04
N LEU A 180 5.64 9.34 -14.78
CA LEU A 180 7.07 9.37 -15.13
C LEU A 180 7.44 10.65 -15.91
N GLN A 181 6.64 11.04 -16.91
CA GLN A 181 6.82 12.30 -17.65
C GLN A 181 6.74 13.54 -16.76
N ARG A 182 5.92 13.47 -15.69
CA ARG A 182 5.80 14.57 -14.73
C ARG A 182 7.00 14.59 -13.77
N LEU A 183 7.45 13.42 -13.30
CA LEU A 183 8.64 13.28 -12.45
C LEU A 183 9.86 13.91 -13.12
N GLU A 184 10.07 13.68 -14.42
CA GLU A 184 11.18 14.31 -15.16
C GLU A 184 11.18 15.84 -15.04
N LYS A 185 10.00 16.46 -15.17
CA LYS A 185 9.85 17.92 -15.05
C LYS A 185 10.03 18.38 -13.61
N ASP A 186 9.53 17.61 -12.65
CA ASP A 186 9.60 17.94 -11.23
C ASP A 186 11.04 17.85 -10.69
N LEU A 187 11.83 16.87 -11.14
CA LEU A 187 13.25 16.76 -10.77
C LEU A 187 14.03 18.03 -11.16
N LEU A 188 13.74 18.61 -12.32
CA LEU A 188 14.32 19.88 -12.76
C LEU A 188 13.88 21.10 -11.90
N GLN A 189 12.81 20.94 -11.13
CA GLN A 189 12.24 21.98 -10.27
C GLN A 189 12.59 21.78 -8.79
N GLY A 190 13.56 20.93 -8.47
CA GLY A 190 14.02 20.72 -7.10
C GLY A 190 13.15 19.75 -6.29
N TRP A 191 12.42 18.87 -6.97
CA TRP A 191 11.84 17.67 -6.37
C TRP A 191 12.84 16.50 -6.42
N THR A 192 12.68 15.55 -5.52
CA THR A 192 13.46 14.30 -5.47
C THR A 192 12.52 13.13 -5.28
N LEU A 193 12.74 12.01 -5.97
CA LEU A 193 11.96 10.79 -5.82
C LEU A 193 12.45 10.01 -4.58
N ILE A 194 11.77 10.18 -3.46
CA ILE A 194 12.17 9.60 -2.18
C ILE A 194 11.52 8.24 -1.89
N GLY A 195 10.53 7.84 -2.69
CA GLY A 195 9.79 6.61 -2.47
C GLY A 195 8.96 6.17 -3.68
N HIS A 196 8.85 4.87 -3.87
CA HIS A 196 7.81 4.24 -4.70
C HIS A 196 7.05 3.25 -3.82
N LEU A 197 5.72 3.36 -3.80
CA LEU A 197 4.83 2.49 -3.04
C LEU A 197 3.96 1.72 -4.02
N HIS A 198 3.81 0.43 -3.78
CA HIS A 198 2.87 -0.41 -4.50
C HIS A 198 2.28 -1.43 -3.53
N ASN A 199 1.11 -1.99 -3.86
CA ASN A 199 0.49 -3.01 -3.03
C ASN A 199 0.48 -4.36 -3.74
N HIS A 200 0.69 -5.44 -3.00
CA HIS A 200 0.44 -6.81 -3.45
C HIS A 200 -0.80 -7.36 -2.80
N PHE A 201 -1.48 -8.23 -3.52
CA PHE A 201 -2.50 -9.13 -2.98
C PHE A 201 -2.26 -10.52 -3.55
N ASN A 202 -2.82 -11.53 -2.89
CA ASN A 202 -2.76 -12.90 -3.39
C ASN A 202 -4.16 -13.46 -3.58
N GLN A 203 -4.27 -14.50 -4.40
CA GLN A 203 -5.54 -15.18 -4.61
C GLN A 203 -5.86 -16.13 -3.44
N ARG A 204 -7.07 -16.68 -3.44
CA ARG A 204 -7.58 -17.59 -2.40
C ARG A 204 -6.66 -18.78 -2.11
N HIS A 205 -6.03 -19.35 -3.14
CA HIS A 205 -5.19 -20.55 -2.98
C HIS A 205 -3.89 -20.26 -2.23
N ASP A 206 -3.47 -18.99 -2.20
CA ASP A 206 -2.28 -18.49 -1.50
C ASP A 206 -2.65 -17.71 -0.23
N HIS A 207 -3.77 -18.08 0.40
CA HIS A 207 -4.27 -17.48 1.64
C HIS A 207 -4.57 -15.98 1.57
N TYR A 208 -4.82 -15.42 0.39
CA TYR A 208 -5.24 -14.02 0.16
C TYR A 208 -4.26 -12.90 0.57
N VAL A 209 -3.22 -13.19 1.38
CA VAL A 209 -2.27 -12.19 1.87
C VAL A 209 -1.12 -12.07 0.87
N GLY A 210 -0.98 -10.89 0.27
CA GLY A 210 0.09 -10.59 -0.69
C GLY A 210 1.49 -10.80 -0.11
N THR A 211 2.38 -11.32 -0.95
CA THR A 211 3.80 -11.52 -0.62
C THR A 211 4.49 -10.17 -0.41
N LEU A 212 5.36 -10.05 0.59
CA LEU A 212 6.13 -8.83 0.83
C LEU A 212 7.50 -8.91 0.16
N ALA A 213 7.54 -9.03 -1.16
CA ALA A 213 8.80 -9.04 -1.91
C ALA A 213 8.56 -8.61 -3.36
N PRO A 214 9.55 -8.00 -4.03
CA PRO A 214 9.39 -7.62 -5.42
C PRO A 214 9.28 -8.85 -6.30
N SER A 215 8.36 -8.84 -7.26
CA SER A 215 8.44 -9.73 -8.42
C SER A 215 9.66 -9.42 -9.27
N LEU A 216 9.99 -10.28 -10.24
CA LEU A 216 10.99 -10.00 -11.28
C LEU A 216 10.70 -8.67 -12.00
N ALA A 217 9.42 -8.42 -12.30
CA ALA A 217 8.99 -7.19 -12.96
C ALA A 217 9.16 -5.97 -12.05
N ASP A 218 8.84 -6.08 -10.76
CA ASP A 218 9.07 -5.02 -9.78
C ASP A 218 10.56 -4.71 -9.64
N ALA A 219 11.41 -5.74 -9.50
CA ALA A 219 12.85 -5.58 -9.38
C ALA A 219 13.45 -4.88 -10.61
N GLN A 220 13.05 -5.31 -11.81
CA GLN A 220 13.45 -4.64 -13.06
C GLN A 220 12.99 -3.18 -13.08
N TYR A 221 11.74 -2.92 -12.69
CA TYR A 221 11.15 -1.58 -12.66
C TYR A 221 11.87 -0.67 -11.65
N TYR A 222 12.20 -1.18 -10.47
CA TYR A 222 12.95 -0.48 -9.45
C TYR A 222 14.37 -0.14 -9.91
N GLY A 223 15.05 -1.05 -10.60
CA GLY A 223 16.35 -0.76 -11.23
C GLY A 223 16.28 0.46 -12.17
N MET A 224 15.25 0.51 -13.02
CA MET A 224 15.01 1.67 -13.89
C MET A 224 14.70 2.94 -13.09
N LEU A 225 13.91 2.86 -12.01
CA LEU A 225 13.61 4.02 -11.16
C LEU A 225 14.85 4.56 -10.44
N VAL A 226 15.74 3.70 -9.97
CA VAL A 226 17.03 4.10 -9.39
C VAL A 226 17.89 4.79 -10.45
N GLU A 227 18.10 4.15 -11.61
CA GLU A 227 18.99 4.67 -12.66
C GLU A 227 18.50 6.01 -13.23
N ARG A 228 17.21 6.11 -13.53
CA ARG A 228 16.65 7.28 -14.24
C ARG A 228 16.17 8.39 -13.33
N PHE A 229 15.64 8.06 -12.16
CA PHE A 229 14.96 9.03 -11.28
C PHE A 229 15.61 9.17 -9.90
N GLY A 230 16.65 8.39 -9.60
CA GLY A 230 17.34 8.43 -8.30
C GLY A 230 16.43 8.01 -7.16
N LEU A 231 15.61 6.96 -7.36
CA LEU A 231 14.77 6.39 -6.31
C LEU A 231 15.58 6.08 -5.04
N HIS A 232 15.11 6.51 -3.88
CA HIS A 232 15.76 6.21 -2.60
C HIS A 232 15.27 4.93 -1.92
N LYS A 233 13.95 4.67 -1.98
CA LYS A 233 13.32 3.52 -1.32
C LYS A 233 12.16 2.99 -2.13
N ALA A 234 11.97 1.67 -2.15
CA ALA A 234 10.73 1.05 -2.60
C ALA A 234 9.95 0.48 -1.41
N TYR A 235 8.63 0.45 -1.53
CA TYR A 235 7.71 -0.04 -0.52
C TYR A 235 6.69 -0.96 -1.18
N ILE A 236 6.55 -2.16 -0.65
CA ILE A 236 5.51 -3.11 -1.06
C ILE A 236 4.66 -3.41 0.15
N THR A 237 3.36 -3.10 0.09
CA THR A 237 2.41 -3.35 1.18
C THR A 237 1.40 -4.43 0.81
N ASN A 238 1.01 -5.26 1.76
CA ASN A 238 -0.11 -6.19 1.59
C ASN A 238 -1.36 -5.76 2.38
N GLY A 239 -1.39 -4.49 2.83
CA GLY A 239 -2.47 -3.92 3.64
C GLY A 239 -2.45 -4.29 5.12
N LEU A 240 -1.46 -5.08 5.55
CA LEU A 240 -1.17 -5.39 6.95
C LEU A 240 0.23 -4.88 7.32
N HIS A 241 1.19 -5.31 6.50
CA HIS A 241 2.61 -5.03 6.63
C HIS A 241 3.13 -4.43 5.33
N THR A 242 4.32 -3.87 5.43
CA THR A 242 5.06 -3.29 4.32
C THR A 242 6.51 -3.73 4.42
N VAL A 243 7.08 -4.22 3.33
CA VAL A 243 8.53 -4.30 3.19
C VAL A 243 9.05 -2.96 2.67
N GLU A 244 10.07 -2.44 3.35
CA GLU A 244 10.87 -1.31 2.87
C GLU A 244 12.16 -1.83 2.28
N LEU A 245 12.50 -1.36 1.08
CA LEU A 245 13.73 -1.70 0.38
C LEU A 245 14.53 -0.42 0.15
N ASP A 246 15.75 -0.36 0.67
CA ASP A 246 16.67 0.75 0.37
C ASP A 246 17.26 0.60 -1.04
N ALA A 247 17.57 1.72 -1.70
CA ALA A 247 18.01 1.71 -3.09
C ALA A 247 19.28 0.89 -3.35
N ASP A 248 20.17 0.80 -2.36
CA ASP A 248 21.40 0.00 -2.41
C ASP A 248 21.14 -1.52 -2.24
N GLU A 249 19.97 -1.91 -1.73
CA GLU A 249 19.55 -3.31 -1.63
C GLU A 249 18.89 -3.82 -2.92
N LEU A 250 18.33 -2.92 -3.73
CA LEU A 250 17.52 -3.27 -4.90
C LEU A 250 18.27 -4.12 -5.94
N GLY A 251 19.59 -3.95 -6.05
CA GLY A 251 20.42 -4.74 -6.95
C GLY A 251 20.61 -6.20 -6.54
N ALA A 252 20.18 -6.61 -5.34
CA ALA A 252 20.26 -7.99 -4.88
C ALA A 252 19.13 -8.89 -5.39
N PHE A 253 18.02 -8.29 -5.82
CA PHE A 253 16.84 -9.01 -6.32
C PHE A 253 17.04 -9.47 -7.77
N ALA A 254 16.52 -10.64 -8.09
CA ALA A 254 16.43 -11.13 -9.46
C ALA A 254 15.44 -10.25 -10.24
N ALA A 255 15.84 -9.82 -11.45
CA ALA A 255 15.06 -8.95 -12.33
C ALA A 255 14.71 -9.59 -13.68
N HIS A 256 15.27 -10.77 -13.96
CA HIS A 256 15.00 -11.60 -15.13
C HIS A 256 14.89 -13.05 -14.65
N GLY A 257 14.13 -13.88 -15.38
CA GLY A 257 14.27 -15.33 -15.20
C GLY A 257 15.69 -15.70 -15.55
N ASP A 258 16.33 -16.56 -14.75
CA ASP A 258 17.62 -17.13 -15.13
C ASP A 258 17.39 -18.00 -16.38
N ASP A 259 17.60 -17.42 -17.56
CA ASP A 259 17.77 -18.17 -18.79
C ASP A 259 19.13 -18.87 -18.68
N GLU A 260 19.15 -20.16 -18.34
CA GLU A 260 20.29 -21.04 -18.65
C GLU A 260 20.57 -21.11 -20.16
#